data_AF-A0A923ZCE3-F1
#
_entry.id   AF-A0A923ZCE3-F1
#
_cell.length_a   1.000
_cell.length_b   1.000
_cell.length_c   1.000
_cell.angle_alpha   90.00
_cell.angle_beta   90.00
_cell.angle_gamma   90.00
#
_symmetry.space_group_name_H-M   'P 1'
#
loop_
_entity.id
_entity.type
_entity.pdbx_description
1 polymer ?
#
loop_
_entity_poly.entity_id
_entity_poly.type
_entity_poly.pdbx_seq_one_letter_code
_entity_poly.pdbx_strand_id
1 'polypeptide(L)'
;MTISVVRAACPHDCPDTCALLVTVQDGVATEVRGDPDHPTTAGVLCTKVARYTERTYHRDRLLHPMKRVGPKGQGRFARISWDEALQTIAARLKPLAAHDPQSILPYSYAGTMGLVQGESMSARFFHKIGASL
;
A
#
# COMPACT_ATOMS: atom_id res chain seq x y z
N MET A 1 -6.38 -23.56 -18.75
CA MET A 1 -6.24 -23.23 -17.33
C MET A 1 -4.77 -23.12 -17.02
N THR A 2 -4.28 -21.93 -16.75
CA THR A 2 -2.85 -21.67 -16.49
C THR A 2 -2.63 -21.50 -15.00
N ILE A 3 -1.74 -22.30 -14.43
CA ILE A 3 -1.32 -22.19 -13.03
C ILE A 3 0.17 -21.86 -13.02
N SER A 4 0.54 -20.83 -12.25
CA SER A 4 1.93 -20.47 -12.00
C SER A 4 2.14 -20.14 -10.54
N VAL A 5 3.41 -20.18 -10.11
CA VAL A 5 3.83 -19.76 -8.78
C VAL A 5 4.70 -18.52 -8.92
N VAL A 6 4.33 -17.45 -8.23
CA VAL A 6 5.07 -16.19 -8.20
C VAL A 6 5.75 -16.04 -6.84
N ARG A 7 7.05 -15.75 -6.85
CA ARG A 7 7.80 -15.44 -5.64
C ARG A 7 7.51 -14.01 -5.19
N ALA A 8 7.28 -13.83 -3.90
CA ALA A 8 7.05 -12.53 -3.28
C ALA A 8 7.72 -12.49 -1.89
N ALA A 9 7.70 -11.32 -1.25
CA ALA A 9 8.16 -11.13 0.11
C ALA A 9 7.04 -10.50 0.94
N CYS A 10 6.93 -10.88 2.21
CA CYS A 10 6.00 -10.27 3.14
C CYS A 10 6.41 -8.80 3.39
N PRO A 11 5.54 -7.82 3.09
CA PRO A 11 5.90 -6.41 3.25
C PRO A 11 5.51 -5.87 4.64
N HIS A 12 5.14 -6.73 5.59
CA HIS A 12 4.72 -6.25 6.90
C HIS A 12 5.92 -5.81 7.73
N ASP A 13 5.65 -4.88 8.66
CA ASP A 13 6.61 -4.45 9.66
C ASP A 13 6.79 -5.53 10.74
N CYS A 14 7.56 -6.54 10.38
CA CYS A 14 7.87 -7.70 11.20
C CYS A 14 9.28 -8.19 10.83
N PRO A 15 10.13 -8.54 11.80
CA PRO A 15 11.53 -8.90 11.55
C PRO A 15 11.71 -10.20 10.74
N ASP A 16 10.68 -11.04 10.63
CA ASP A 16 10.77 -12.36 10.00
C ASP A 16 11.09 -12.29 8.50
N THR A 17 10.66 -11.21 7.82
CA THR A 17 10.88 -10.98 6.37
C THR A 17 10.52 -12.18 5.48
N CYS A 18 9.42 -12.87 5.81
CA CYS A 18 9.04 -14.15 5.18
C CYS A 18 9.08 -14.09 3.63
N ALA A 19 9.76 -15.07 3.01
CA ALA A 19 9.62 -15.33 1.58
C ALA A 19 8.30 -16.08 1.31
N LEU A 20 7.59 -15.66 0.26
CA LEU A 20 6.26 -16.12 -0.08
C LEU A 20 6.23 -16.76 -1.47
N LEU A 21 5.42 -17.80 -1.60
CA LEU A 21 5.01 -18.42 -2.85
C LEU A 21 3.52 -18.16 -3.05
N VAL A 22 3.18 -17.45 -4.12
CA VAL A 22 1.80 -17.11 -4.47
C VAL A 22 1.36 -17.95 -5.65
N THR A 23 0.35 -18.79 -5.45
CA THR A 23 -0.29 -19.54 -6.54
C THR A 23 -1.19 -18.59 -7.32
N VAL A 24 -0.98 -18.51 -8.63
CA VAL A 24 -1.78 -17.70 -9.55
C VAL A 24 -2.44 -18.62 -10.57
N GLN A 25 -3.76 -18.59 -10.62
CA GLN A 25 -4.59 -19.38 -11.52
C GLN A 25 -5.39 -18.45 -12.43
N ASP A 26 -5.19 -18.59 -13.73
CA ASP A 26 -5.87 -17.77 -14.76
C ASP A 26 -5.81 -16.25 -14.46
N GLY A 27 -4.65 -15.79 -13.96
CA GLY A 27 -4.40 -14.38 -13.61
C GLY A 27 -4.88 -13.95 -12.21
N VAL A 28 -5.46 -14.85 -11.42
CA VAL A 28 -5.97 -14.58 -10.07
C VAL A 28 -5.09 -15.25 -9.02
N ALA A 29 -4.63 -14.52 -8.00
CA ALA A 29 -3.92 -15.10 -6.87
C ALA A 29 -4.89 -15.91 -6.01
N THR A 30 -4.68 -17.21 -5.86
CA THR A 30 -5.61 -18.10 -5.15
C THR A 30 -5.10 -18.54 -3.79
N GLU A 31 -3.78 -18.58 -3.59
CA GLU A 31 -3.16 -19.06 -2.36
C GLU A 31 -1.83 -18.36 -2.08
N VAL A 32 -1.51 -18.17 -0.80
CA VAL A 32 -0.20 -17.69 -0.33
C VAL A 32 0.39 -18.69 0.65
N ARG A 33 1.59 -19.21 0.35
CA ARG A 33 2.36 -20.10 1.21
C ARG A 33 3.74 -19.51 1.51
N GLY A 34 4.36 -19.93 2.59
CA GLY A 34 5.75 -19.59 2.86
C GLY A 34 6.67 -20.45 1.98
N ASP A 35 7.81 -19.89 1.59
CA ASP A 35 8.84 -20.64 0.89
C ASP A 35 9.58 -21.57 1.88
N PRO A 36 9.50 -22.91 1.73
CA PRO A 36 10.20 -23.85 2.61
C PRO A 36 11.73 -23.70 2.55
N ASP A 37 12.27 -23.17 1.45
CA ASP A 37 13.70 -22.98 1.27
C ASP A 37 14.22 -21.70 1.95
N HIS A 38 13.33 -20.87 2.52
CA HIS A 38 13.73 -19.65 3.21
C HIS A 38 14.37 -19.99 4.58
N PRO A 39 15.66 -19.69 4.80
CA PRO A 39 16.38 -20.17 5.99
C PRO A 39 15.78 -19.71 7.32
N THR A 40 15.25 -18.49 7.35
CA THR A 40 14.76 -17.86 8.59
C THR A 40 13.38 -18.38 9.00
N THR A 41 12.50 -18.66 8.03
CA THR A 41 11.09 -18.98 8.33
C THR A 41 10.69 -20.40 7.95
N ALA A 42 11.49 -21.11 7.15
CA ALA A 42 11.28 -22.49 6.74
C ALA A 42 9.82 -22.80 6.33
N GLY A 43 9.23 -21.91 5.51
CA GLY A 43 7.84 -22.04 5.04
C GLY A 43 6.74 -21.59 6.02
N VAL A 44 7.08 -21.23 7.26
CA VAL A 44 6.10 -20.75 8.24
C VAL A 44 5.64 -19.34 7.89
N LEU A 45 4.31 -19.16 7.88
CA LEU A 45 3.65 -17.85 7.81
C LEU A 45 2.73 -17.65 9.01
N CYS A 46 2.63 -16.41 9.49
CA CYS A 46 1.60 -16.06 10.47
C CYS A 46 0.20 -16.06 9.82
N THR A 47 -0.85 -16.21 10.63
CA THR A 47 -2.25 -16.23 10.18
C THR A 47 -2.64 -15.01 9.35
N LYS A 48 -2.01 -13.86 9.58
CA LYS A 48 -2.25 -12.62 8.81
C LYS A 48 -1.86 -12.77 7.33
N VAL A 49 -0.74 -13.43 7.06
CA VAL A 49 -0.16 -13.54 5.72
C VAL A 49 -0.65 -14.79 5.01
N ALA A 50 -0.87 -15.90 5.74
CA ALA A 50 -1.44 -17.11 5.16
C ALA A 50 -2.83 -16.87 4.52
N ARG A 51 -3.56 -15.84 4.98
CA ARG A 51 -4.90 -15.48 4.49
C ARG A 51 -4.90 -14.19 3.65
N TYR A 52 -3.78 -13.84 3.00
CA TYR A 52 -3.67 -12.56 2.29
C TYR A 52 -4.62 -12.41 1.10
N THR A 53 -5.02 -13.53 0.47
CA THR A 53 -6.03 -13.50 -0.60
C THR A 53 -7.38 -13.00 -0.08
N GLU A 54 -7.76 -13.33 1.15
CA GLU A 54 -8.99 -12.81 1.76
C GLU A 54 -8.98 -11.29 1.91
N ARG A 55 -7.83 -10.71 2.28
CA ARG A 55 -7.66 -9.24 2.32
C ARG A 55 -7.68 -8.64 0.92
N THR A 56 -7.06 -9.33 -0.04
CA THR A 56 -6.96 -8.91 -1.45
C THR A 56 -8.34 -8.88 -2.12
N TYR A 57 -9.21 -9.82 -1.80
CA TYR A 57 -10.54 -9.92 -2.42
C TYR A 57 -11.67 -9.56 -1.44
N HIS A 58 -11.33 -8.92 -0.30
CA HIS A 58 -12.32 -8.51 0.68
C HIS A 58 -13.33 -7.55 0.06
N ARG A 59 -14.61 -7.70 0.42
CA ARG A 59 -15.70 -6.84 -0.07
C ARG A 59 -15.49 -5.35 0.23
N ASP A 60 -14.80 -5.06 1.34
CA ASP A 60 -14.53 -3.68 1.80
C ASP A 60 -13.18 -3.15 1.27
N ARG A 61 -12.54 -3.82 0.31
CA ARG A 61 -11.29 -3.33 -0.28
C ARG A 61 -11.51 -1.97 -0.94
N LEU A 62 -10.63 -1.02 -0.65
CA LEU A 62 -10.64 0.28 -1.30
C LEU A 62 -10.17 0.14 -2.75
N LEU A 63 -11.11 0.20 -3.70
CA LEU A 63 -10.83 0.02 -5.14
C LEU A 63 -10.74 1.35 -5.91
N HIS A 64 -11.23 2.44 -5.32
CA HIS A 64 -11.37 3.73 -5.99
C HIS A 64 -10.94 4.87 -5.07
N PRO A 65 -10.47 6.00 -5.64
CA PRO A 65 -10.33 7.23 -4.88
C PRO A 65 -11.67 7.67 -4.26
N MET A 66 -11.62 8.07 -3.00
CA MET A 66 -12.81 8.46 -2.22
C MET A 66 -12.61 9.85 -1.61
N LYS A 67 -13.56 10.75 -1.82
CA LYS A 67 -13.56 12.11 -1.29
C LYS A 67 -14.54 12.23 -0.14
N ARG A 68 -14.08 12.76 0.99
CA ARG A 68 -14.95 13.01 2.14
C ARG A 68 -15.98 14.09 1.80
N VAL A 69 -17.26 13.80 2.02
CA VAL A 69 -18.40 14.71 1.71
C VAL A 69 -19.19 15.14 2.95
N GLY A 70 -18.82 14.66 4.14
CA GLY A 70 -19.43 15.07 5.42
C GLY A 70 -18.37 15.40 6.48
N PRO A 71 -18.78 15.72 7.72
CA PRO A 71 -17.86 15.95 8.84
C PRO A 71 -16.85 14.80 9.02
N LYS A 72 -15.63 15.14 9.47
CA LYS A 72 -14.58 14.15 9.77
C LYS A 72 -15.11 13.19 10.85
N GLY A 73 -14.86 11.90 10.68
CA GLY A 73 -15.32 10.85 11.60
C GLY A 73 -16.67 10.19 11.24
N GLN A 74 -17.48 10.77 10.36
CA GLN A 74 -18.78 10.19 9.99
C GLN A 74 -18.73 9.10 8.90
N GLY A 75 -17.56 8.80 8.35
CA GLY A 75 -17.43 7.77 7.30
C GLY A 75 -18.13 8.11 5.96
N ARG A 76 -18.49 9.38 5.73
CA ARG A 76 -19.22 9.79 4.51
C ARG A 76 -18.27 10.17 3.39
N PHE A 77 -18.19 9.31 2.37
CA PHE A 77 -17.35 9.50 1.20
C PHE A 77 -18.12 9.32 -0.11
N ALA A 78 -17.75 10.10 -1.12
CA ALA A 78 -18.17 9.90 -2.50
C ALA A 78 -16.99 9.38 -3.32
N ARG A 79 -17.25 8.43 -4.22
CA ARG A 79 -16.26 7.99 -5.20
C ARG A 79 -15.95 9.14 -6.16
N ILE A 80 -14.67 9.33 -6.46
CA ILE A 80 -14.19 10.30 -7.45
C ILE A 80 -13.21 9.63 -8.43
N SER A 81 -12.89 10.31 -9.53
CA SER A 81 -11.86 9.84 -10.46
C SER A 81 -10.46 10.06 -9.91
N TRP A 82 -9.46 9.40 -10.50
CA TRP A 82 -8.05 9.66 -10.20
C TRP A 82 -7.65 11.09 -10.56
N ASP A 83 -8.12 11.61 -11.70
CA ASP A 83 -7.83 12.99 -12.11
C ASP A 83 -8.38 14.00 -11.11
N GLU A 84 -9.64 13.84 -10.67
CA GLU A 84 -10.21 14.73 -9.64
C GLU A 84 -9.45 14.62 -8.33
N ALA A 85 -9.06 13.41 -7.91
CA ALA A 85 -8.34 13.20 -6.66
C ALA A 85 -6.98 13.91 -6.68
N LEU A 86 -6.21 13.70 -7.75
CA LEU A 86 -4.89 14.31 -7.93
C LEU A 86 -4.99 15.83 -8.07
N GLN A 87 -5.94 16.35 -8.84
CA GLN A 87 -6.17 17.79 -8.97
C GLN A 87 -6.57 18.42 -7.64
N THR A 88 -7.46 17.78 -6.88
CA THR A 88 -7.91 18.26 -5.56
C THR A 88 -6.74 18.37 -4.58
N ILE A 89 -5.88 17.35 -4.54
CA ILE A 89 -4.69 17.34 -3.67
C ILE A 89 -3.69 18.41 -4.15
N ALA A 90 -3.38 18.46 -5.44
CA ALA A 90 -2.43 19.40 -6.00
C ALA A 90 -2.87 20.86 -5.81
N ALA A 91 -4.16 21.17 -5.96
CA ALA A 91 -4.70 22.50 -5.73
C ALA A 91 -4.52 22.99 -4.28
N ARG A 92 -4.42 22.06 -3.33
CA ARG A 92 -4.11 22.37 -1.92
C ARG A 92 -2.62 22.46 -1.64
N LEU A 93 -1.83 21.51 -2.15
CA LEU A 93 -0.39 21.44 -1.86
C LEU A 93 0.40 22.54 -2.59
N LYS A 94 0.06 22.89 -3.83
CA LYS A 94 0.79 23.90 -4.62
C LYS A 94 0.93 25.26 -3.91
N PRO A 95 -0.15 25.91 -3.42
CA PRO A 95 -0.02 27.20 -2.74
C PRO A 95 0.72 27.09 -1.41
N LEU A 96 0.57 25.99 -0.67
CA LEU A 96 1.33 25.75 0.57
C LEU A 96 2.82 25.63 0.28
N ALA A 97 3.20 24.81 -0.71
CA ALA A 97 4.58 24.64 -1.13
C ALA A 97 5.22 25.93 -1.66
N ALA A 98 4.43 26.81 -2.29
CA ALA A 98 4.90 28.12 -2.75
C ALA A 98 5.08 29.14 -1.62
N HIS A 99 4.33 29.01 -0.52
CA HIS A 99 4.38 29.94 0.62
C HIS A 99 5.41 29.51 1.67
N ASP A 100 5.29 28.29 2.16
CA ASP A 100 6.20 27.65 3.09
C ASP A 100 6.08 26.13 2.91
N PRO A 101 6.99 25.51 2.14
CA PRO A 101 6.89 24.08 1.88
C PRO A 101 7.09 23.23 3.14
N GLN A 102 7.78 23.72 4.18
CA GLN A 102 7.96 22.98 5.44
C GLN A 102 6.68 22.91 6.28
N SER A 103 5.64 23.67 5.93
CA SER A 103 4.29 23.48 6.48
C SER A 103 3.62 22.17 6.06
N ILE A 104 4.16 21.49 5.03
CA ILE A 104 3.70 20.19 4.56
C ILE A 104 4.52 19.11 5.29
N LEU A 105 3.85 18.33 6.15
CA LEU A 105 4.43 17.17 6.81
C LEU A 105 3.97 15.87 6.12
N PRO A 106 4.81 15.21 5.33
CA PRO A 106 4.57 13.84 4.93
C PRO A 106 4.63 12.95 6.15
N TYR A 107 3.57 12.16 6.35
CA TYR A 107 3.51 11.20 7.43
C TYR A 107 3.19 9.83 6.84
N SER A 108 4.18 8.95 6.90
CA SER A 108 4.07 7.54 6.54
C SER A 108 4.61 6.73 7.70
N TYR A 109 3.97 5.61 8.01
CA TYR A 109 4.46 4.66 9.00
C TYR A 109 4.13 3.23 8.59
N ALA A 110 4.63 2.28 9.36
CA ALA A 110 4.98 0.93 8.95
C ALA A 110 3.80 -0.02 8.61
N GLY A 111 3.13 0.22 7.50
CA GLY A 111 2.07 -0.65 6.97
C GLY A 111 2.52 -1.58 5.83
N THR A 112 3.39 -1.09 4.96
CA THR A 112 3.97 -1.84 3.83
C THR A 112 5.42 -1.39 3.67
N MET A 113 6.34 -2.17 4.20
CA MET A 113 7.79 -1.94 4.26
C MET A 113 8.52 -2.40 2.99
N GLY A 114 7.80 -2.56 1.87
CA GLY A 114 8.42 -2.86 0.58
C GLY A 114 9.29 -1.69 0.11
N LEU A 115 10.40 -1.97 -0.55
CA LEU A 115 11.38 -0.94 -0.96
C LEU A 115 10.77 0.19 -1.81
N VAL A 116 9.76 -0.12 -2.63
CA VAL A 116 9.08 0.87 -3.49
C VAL A 116 7.96 1.59 -2.74
N GLN A 117 7.23 0.88 -1.87
CA GLN A 117 6.03 1.39 -1.22
C GLN A 117 6.31 2.14 0.08
N GLY A 118 7.39 1.79 0.80
CA GLY A 118 7.74 2.37 2.10
C GLY A 118 8.28 3.79 1.97
N GLU A 119 9.48 3.93 1.40
CA GLU A 119 10.26 5.19 1.44
C GLU A 119 10.76 5.66 0.06
N SER A 120 10.21 5.14 -1.04
CA SER A 120 10.70 5.48 -2.38
C SER A 120 9.94 6.66 -3.02
N MET A 121 8.83 6.39 -3.71
CA MET A 121 8.21 7.37 -4.59
C MET A 121 7.58 8.55 -3.83
N SER A 122 7.01 8.27 -2.65
CA SER A 122 6.47 9.30 -1.75
C SER A 122 7.58 10.25 -1.28
N ALA A 123 8.67 9.71 -0.75
CA ALA A 123 9.80 10.51 -0.25
C ALA A 123 10.39 11.39 -1.36
N ARG A 124 10.57 10.85 -2.58
CA ARG A 124 11.04 11.62 -3.75
C ARG A 124 10.12 12.80 -4.08
N PHE A 125 8.81 12.59 -4.04
CA PHE A 125 7.83 13.65 -4.28
C PHE A 125 7.92 14.75 -3.22
N PHE A 126 7.95 14.38 -1.94
CA PHE A 126 7.99 15.35 -0.84
C PHE A 126 9.33 16.11 -0.75
N HIS A 127 10.46 15.43 -1.02
CA HIS A 127 11.75 16.09 -1.21
C HIS A 127 11.70 17.12 -2.35
N LYS A 128 11.08 16.76 -3.49
CA LYS A 128 11.04 17.64 -4.67
C LYS A 128 10.29 18.93 -4.41
N ILE A 129 9.29 18.92 -3.53
CA ILE A 129 8.50 20.11 -3.18
C ILE A 129 9.02 20.83 -1.93
N GLY A 130 10.11 20.35 -1.30
CA GLY A 130 10.72 20.99 -0.13
C GLY A 130 9.96 20.79 1.18
N ALA A 131 9.18 19.71 1.28
CA ALA A 131 8.36 19.42 2.47
C ALA A 131 9.23 19.22 3.73
N SER A 132 8.59 19.21 4.91
CA SER A 132 9.25 18.82 6.16
C SER A 132 9.65 17.35 6.09
N LEU A 133 10.88 17.00 6.44
CA LEU A 133 11.42 15.64 6.36
C LEU A 133 11.98 15.20 7.71
#